data_AF-A0A397HWG5-F1
#
_entry.id   AF-A0A397HWG5-F1
#
_cell.length_a   1.000
_cell.length_b   1.000
_cell.length_c   1.000
_cell.angle_alpha   90.00
_cell.angle_beta   90.00
_cell.angle_gamma   90.00
#
_symmetry.space_group_name_H-M   'P 1'
#
loop_
_entity.id
_entity.type
_entity.pdbx_description
1 polymer ?
#
loop_
_entity_poly.entity_id
_entity_poly.type
_entity_poly.pdbx_seq_one_letter_code
_entity_poly.pdbx_strand_id
1 'polypeptide(L)'
;MGLVTNVIGWGLFGVGVRAFSNGIQQRPFLAKPGTHVLTAVFFSGVGTFLYFGNERMEELIERRKKILLANRNRRKESEINQ
;
A
#
# COMPACT_ATOMS: atom_id res chain seq x y z
N MET A 1 -5.50 -2.34 -6.31
CA MET A 1 -4.29 -2.37 -7.18
C MET A 1 -3.64 -3.73 -7.03
N GLY A 2 -3.07 -4.31 -8.09
CA GLY A 2 -2.41 -5.62 -7.97
C GLY A 2 -1.09 -5.58 -7.19
N LEU A 3 -0.71 -6.70 -6.58
CA LEU A 3 0.56 -6.86 -5.85
C LEU A 3 1.77 -6.48 -6.72
N VAL A 4 1.79 -6.90 -7.98
CA VAL A 4 2.89 -6.60 -8.92
C VAL A 4 3.06 -5.10 -9.13
N THR A 5 1.97 -4.36 -9.33
CA THR A 5 2.01 -2.90 -9.48
C THR A 5 2.53 -2.22 -8.21
N ASN A 6 2.14 -2.72 -7.03
CA ASN A 6 2.61 -2.22 -5.75
C ASN A 6 4.13 -2.44 -5.60
N VAL A 7 4.60 -3.67 -5.84
CA VAL A 7 6.04 -4.04 -5.79
C VAL A 7 6.88 -3.18 -6.72
N ILE A 8 6.42 -2.98 -7.97
CA ILE A 8 7.12 -2.13 -8.95
C ILE A 8 7.13 -0.68 -8.51
N GLY A 9 6.01 -0.14 -8.05
CA GLY A 9 5.91 1.24 -7.57
C GLY A 9 6.87 1.52 -6.42
N TRP A 10 6.91 0.65 -5.41
CA TRP A 10 7.84 0.77 -4.30
C TRP A 10 9.30 0.51 -4.68
N GLY A 11 9.55 -0.37 -5.66
CA GLY A 11 10.89 -0.60 -6.19
C GLY A 11 11.44 0.65 -6.88
N LEU A 12 10.64 1.27 -7.76
CA LEU A 12 10.98 2.54 -8.41
C LEU A 12 11.17 3.66 -7.38
N PHE A 13 10.33 3.71 -6.35
CA PHE A 13 10.51 4.62 -5.23
C PHE A 13 11.87 4.42 -4.55
N GLY A 14 12.27 3.19 -4.26
CA GLY A 14 13.58 2.87 -3.67
C GLY A 14 14.76 3.26 -4.55
N VAL A 15 14.64 3.13 -5.87
CA VAL A 15 15.65 3.64 -6.83
C VAL A 15 15.71 5.18 -6.76
N GLY A 16 14.55 5.83 -6.74
CA GLY A 16 14.41 7.28 -6.63
C GLY A 16 15.02 7.84 -5.36
N VAL A 17 14.76 7.21 -4.19
CA VAL A 17 15.38 7.57 -2.91
C VAL A 17 16.89 7.52 -2.99
N ARG A 18 17.45 6.49 -3.63
CA ARG A 18 18.91 6.36 -3.78
C ARG A 18 19.48 7.41 -4.74
N ALA A 19 18.80 7.69 -5.85
CA ALA A 19 19.18 8.76 -6.77
C ALA A 19 19.15 10.14 -6.08
N PHE A 20 18.12 10.40 -5.28
CA PHE A 20 17.99 11.62 -4.49
C PHE A 20 19.12 11.76 -3.46
N SER A 21 19.46 10.68 -2.75
CA SER A 21 20.59 10.63 -1.83
C SER A 21 21.93 10.94 -2.53
N ASN A 22 22.15 10.40 -3.74
CA ASN A 22 23.33 10.74 -4.54
C ASN A 22 23.35 12.22 -4.93
N GLY A 23 22.19 12.80 -5.28
CA GLY A 23 22.06 14.23 -5.57
C GLY A 23 22.46 15.11 -4.38
N ILE A 24 22.01 14.78 -3.17
CA ILE A 24 22.42 15.49 -1.94
C ILE A 24 23.93 15.39 -1.71
N GLN A 25 24.54 14.24 -2.00
CA GLN A 25 25.98 14.03 -1.87
C GLN A 25 26.80 14.62 -3.03
N GLN A 26 26.15 15.32 -3.98
CA GLN A 26 26.77 15.83 -5.21
C GLN A 26 27.49 14.74 -6.03
N ARG A 27 26.96 13.51 -5.97
CA ARG A 27 27.45 12.36 -6.73
C ARG A 27 26.57 12.13 -7.97
N PRO A 28 27.12 11.52 -9.04
CA PRO A 28 26.30 11.10 -10.19
C PRO A 28 25.09 10.28 -9.74
N PHE A 29 23.91 10.53 -10.32
CA PHE A 29 22.66 9.94 -9.85
C PHE A 29 22.67 8.40 -9.85
N LEU A 30 23.33 7.79 -10.83
CA LEU A 30 23.45 6.34 -10.99
C LEU A 30 24.77 5.78 -10.45
N ALA A 31 25.46 6.53 -9.58
CA ALA A 31 26.68 6.07 -8.95
C ALA A 31 26.40 4.82 -8.09
N LYS A 32 27.17 3.75 -8.32
CA LYS A 32 27.07 2.44 -7.66
C LYS A 32 25.70 1.77 -7.90
N PRO A 33 25.45 1.21 -9.09
CA PRO A 33 24.16 0.60 -9.46
C PRO A 33 23.70 -0.49 -8.49
N GLY A 34 24.62 -1.25 -7.88
CA GLY A 34 24.28 -2.25 -6.86
C GLY A 34 23.54 -1.67 -5.65
N THR A 35 23.82 -0.42 -5.27
CA THR A 35 23.10 0.24 -4.16
C THR A 35 21.67 0.63 -4.52
N HIS A 36 21.39 0.91 -5.80
CA HIS A 36 20.01 1.15 -6.27
C HIS A 36 19.20 -0.13 -6.28
N VAL A 37 19.81 -1.26 -6.64
CA VAL A 37 19.16 -2.58 -6.56
C VAL A 37 18.83 -2.91 -5.11
N LEU A 38 19.77 -2.68 -4.19
CA LEU A 38 19.54 -2.95 -2.76
C LEU A 38 18.39 -2.12 -2.19
N THR A 39 18.33 -0.82 -2.50
CA THR A 39 17.23 0.04 -2.04
C THR A 39 15.92 -0.33 -2.72
N ALA A 40 15.92 -0.67 -4.01
CA ALA A 40 14.73 -1.13 -4.71
C ALA A 40 14.16 -2.39 -4.04
N VAL A 41 14.99 -3.40 -3.77
CA VAL A 41 14.57 -4.63 -3.09
C VAL A 41 14.04 -4.34 -1.69
N PHE A 42 14.73 -3.49 -0.92
CA PHE A 42 14.29 -3.11 0.41
C PHE A 42 12.90 -2.45 0.40
N PHE A 43 12.71 -1.43 -0.43
CA PHE A 43 11.43 -0.72 -0.51
C PHE A 43 10.32 -1.59 -1.13
N SER A 44 10.62 -2.42 -2.12
CA SER A 44 9.67 -3.41 -2.64
C SER A 44 9.22 -4.40 -1.56
N GLY A 45 10.13 -4.84 -0.68
CA GLY A 45 9.79 -5.68 0.47
C GLY A 45 8.85 -4.98 1.46
N VAL A 46 9.16 -3.73 1.81
CA VAL A 46 8.30 -2.90 2.66
C VAL A 46 6.92 -2.69 2.02
N GLY A 47 6.87 -2.37 0.73
CA GLY A 47 5.62 -2.20 -0.02
C GLY A 47 4.75 -3.45 -0.01
N THR A 48 5.37 -4.62 -0.19
CA THR A 48 4.69 -5.92 -0.11
C THR A 48 4.10 -6.16 1.28
N PHE A 49 4.85 -5.87 2.32
CA PHE A 49 4.36 -5.99 3.70
C PHE A 49 3.16 -5.08 3.96
N LEU A 50 3.22 -3.82 3.53
CA LEU A 50 2.12 -2.87 3.66
C LEU A 50 0.90 -3.27 2.83
N TYR A 51 1.11 -3.87 1.65
CA TYR A 51 0.02 -4.37 0.79
C TYR A 51 -0.84 -5.39 1.55
N PHE A 52 -0.22 -6.42 2.14
CA PHE A 52 -0.95 -7.43 2.91
C PHE A 52 -1.60 -6.85 4.17
N GLY A 53 -0.98 -5.85 4.80
CA GLY A 53 -1.58 -5.12 5.91
C GLY A 53 -2.89 -4.43 5.50
N ASN A 54 -2.85 -3.69 4.38
CA ASN A 54 -4.01 -2.98 3.86
C ASN A 54 -5.13 -3.92 3.41
N GLU A 55 -4.80 -5.04 2.78
CA GLU A 55 -5.78 -6.05 2.34
C GLU A 55 -6.61 -6.57 3.52
N ARG A 56 -5.95 -6.85 4.66
CA ARG A 56 -6.65 -7.24 5.90
C ARG A 56 -7.54 -6.12 6.44
N MET A 57 -7.08 -4.87 6.38
CA MET A 57 -7.87 -3.73 6.86
C MET A 57 -9.10 -3.48 5.98
N GLU A 58 -8.98 -3.63 4.67
CA GLU A 58 -10.07 -3.49 3.71
C GLU A 58 -11.17 -4.53 3.97
N GLU A 59 -10.80 -5.80 4.17
CA GLU A 59 -11.75 -6.85 4.53
C GLU A 59 -12.51 -6.53 5.83
N LEU A 60 -11.81 -6.01 6.85
CA LEU A 60 -12.43 -5.64 8.12
C LEU A 60 -13.41 -4.48 7.97
N ILE A 61 -13.06 -3.47 7.16
CA ILE A 61 -13.93 -2.34 6.86
C ILE A 61 -15.18 -2.82 6.11
N GLU A 62 -15.00 -3.70 5.13
CA GLU A 62 -16.11 -4.24 4.34
C GLU A 62 -17.07 -5.08 5.20
N ARG A 63 -16.55 -5.92 6.10
CA ARG A 63 -17.36 -6.66 7.08
C ARG A 63 -18.15 -5.71 7.99
N ARG A 64 -17.51 -4.68 8.54
CA ARG A 64 -18.19 -3.69 9.38
C ARG A 64 -19.28 -2.93 8.61
N LYS A 65 -19.00 -2.55 7.36
CA LYS A 65 -19.97 -1.92 6.47
C LYS A 65 -21.21 -2.79 6.25
N LYS A 66 -21.03 -4.10 6.00
CA LYS A 66 -22.14 -5.05 5.83
C LYS A 66 -23.03 -5.15 7.07
N ILE A 67 -22.42 -5.23 8.27
CA ILE A 67 -23.15 -5.26 9.54
C ILE A 67 -23.98 -3.98 9.74
N LEU A 68 -23.38 -2.81 9.49
CA LEU A 68 -24.07 -1.53 9.64
C LEU A 68 -25.26 -1.41 8.67
N LEU A 69 -25.12 -1.86 7.43
CA LEU A 69 -26.22 -1.86 6.46
C LEU A 69 -27.34 -2.83 6.85
N ALA A 70 -27.00 -4.05 7.31
CA ALA A 70 -28.00 -5.00 7.80
C ALA A 70 -28.80 -4.45 8.99
N ASN A 71 -28.12 -3.80 9.94
CA ASN A 71 -28.78 -3.16 11.09
C ASN A 71 -29.68 -1.99 10.67
N ARG A 72 -29.27 -1.21 9.65
CA ARG A 72 -30.12 -0.14 9.09
C ARG A 72 -31.37 -0.71 8.43
N ASN A 73 -31.26 -1.81 7.69
CA ASN A 73 -32.42 -2.44 7.04
C ASN A 73 -33.40 -2.98 8.08
N ARG A 74 -32.91 -3.66 9.14
CA ARG A 74 -33.74 -4.13 10.26
C ARG A 74 -34.53 -3.01 10.94
N ARG A 75 -33.91 -1.83 11.13
CA ARG A 75 -34.61 -0.66 11.70
C ARG A 75 -35.74 -0.16 10.79
N LYS A 76 -35.49 -0.08 9.48
CA LYS A 76 -36.52 0.29 8.51
C LYS A 76 -37.68 -0.71 8.48
N GLU A 77 -37.37 -2.00 8.54
CA GLU A 77 -38.39 -3.07 8.59
C GLU A 77 -39.25 -2.96 9.86
N SER A 78 -38.65 -2.67 11.03
CA SER A 78 -39.42 -2.44 12.26
C SER A 78 -40.28 -1.19 12.24
N GLU A 79 -39.87 -0.13 11.53
CA GLU A 79 -40.65 1.11 11.37
C GLU A 79 -41.80 0.96 10.37
N ILE A 80 -41.69 0.06 9.38
CA ILE A 80 -42.76 -0.21 8.39
C ILE A 80 -43.84 -1.15 8.96
N ASN A 81 -43.46 -2.05 9.86
CA ASN A 81 -44.38 -3.02 10.48
C ASN A 81 -45.11 -2.48 11.73
N GLN A 82 -44.93 -1.20 12.05
CA GLN A 82 -45.56 -0.48 13.16
C GLN A 82 -46.63 0.47 12.63
#